data_AF-A0A917Q8R5-F1
#
_entry.id   AF-A0A917Q8R5-F1
#
_cell.length_a   1.000
_cell.length_b   1.000
_cell.length_c   1.000
_cell.angle_alpha   90.00
_cell.angle_beta   90.00
_cell.angle_gamma   90.00
#
_symmetry.space_group_name_H-M   'P 1'
#
loop_
_entity.id
_entity.type
_entity.pdbx_description
1 polymer ?
#
loop_
_entity_poly.entity_id
_entity_poly.type
_entity_poly.pdbx_seq_one_letter_code
_entity_poly.pdbx_strand_id
1 'polypeptide(L)' 'MGKARAARTIIFHMIGTRAVFLFAFAKSDTEALSDSETAGFRDTAKLLADLDERDIERLLAIDEWIEVEPDEK' A
#
# COMPACT_ATOMS: atom_id res chain seq x y z
N MET A 1 0.55 -19.47 -19.93
CA MET A 1 1.49 -18.41 -19.50
C MET A 1 0.67 -17.20 -19.09
N GLY A 2 0.45 -17.02 -17.79
CA GLY A 2 -0.41 -15.96 -17.27
C GLY A 2 0.27 -14.61 -17.42
N LYS A 3 -0.37 -13.65 -18.09
CA LYS A 3 0.05 -12.24 -18.01
C LYS A 3 -0.15 -11.82 -16.56
N ALA A 4 0.94 -11.55 -15.84
CA ALA A 4 0.86 -10.81 -14.60
C ALA A 4 0.13 -9.50 -14.92
N ARG A 5 -1.10 -9.38 -14.43
CA ARG A 5 -1.90 -8.16 -14.56
C ARG A 5 -1.07 -7.04 -13.94
N ALA A 6 -0.95 -5.90 -14.62
CA ALA A 6 -0.21 -4.75 -14.11
C ALA A 6 -0.72 -4.42 -12.70
N ALA A 7 0.06 -4.78 -11.68
CA ALA A 7 -0.30 -4.55 -10.29
C ALA A 7 0.18 -3.14 -9.93
N ARG A 8 -0.74 -2.31 -9.44
CA ARG A 8 -0.45 -0.97 -8.91
C ARG A 8 -0.30 -1.11 -7.40
N THR A 9 0.82 -0.66 -6.86
CA THR A 9 1.17 -0.84 -5.44
C THR A 9 1.18 0.50 -4.74
N ILE A 10 0.63 0.55 -3.53
CA ILE A 10 0.84 1.65 -2.59
C ILE A 10 1.79 1.15 -1.52
N ILE A 11 2.83 1.92 -1.24
CA ILE A 11 3.69 1.72 -0.09
C ILE A 11 3.38 2.85 0.89
N PHE A 12 3.06 2.48 2.12
CA PHE A 12 2.86 3.41 3.22
C PHE A 12 4.03 3.30 4.19
N HIS A 13 4.53 4.45 4.63
CA HIS A 13 5.60 4.51 5.62
C HIS A 13 5.39 5.70 6.56
N MET A 14 5.42 5.46 7.87
CA MET A 14 5.37 6.50 8.89
C MET A 14 6.78 6.88 9.32
N ILE A 15 7.10 8.17 9.24
CA ILE A 15 8.35 8.76 9.77
C ILE A 15 7.98 9.73 10.89
N GLY A 16 8.10 9.29 12.13
CA GLY A 16 7.61 10.06 13.29
C GLY A 16 6.10 10.28 13.19
N THR A 17 5.67 11.52 13.01
CA THR A 17 4.25 11.89 12.81
C THR A 17 3.86 12.08 11.34
N ARG A 18 4.77 11.79 10.39
CA ARG A 18 4.55 12.03 8.96
C ARG A 18 4.26 10.74 8.23
N ALA A 19 3.12 10.69 7.55
CA ALA A 19 2.79 9.64 6.61
C ALA A 19 3.40 9.92 5.24
N VAL A 20 4.12 8.95 4.69
CA VAL A 20 4.64 8.95 3.32
C VAL A 20 3.94 7.86 2.54
N PHE A 21 3.41 8.21 1.37
CA PHE A 21 2.77 7.28 0.45
C PHE A 21 3.53 7.29 -0.88
N LEU A 22 4.00 6.13 -1.30
CA LEU A 22 4.65 5.93 -2.60
C LEU A 22 3.74 5.07 -3.48
N PHE A 23 3.57 5.51 -4.72
CA PHE A 23 2.81 4.78 -5.73
C PHE A 23 3.80 4.17 -6.72
N ALA A 24 3.75 2.83 -6.85
CA ALA A 24 4.60 2.09 -7.77
C ALA A 24 3.75 1.42 -8.85
N PHE A 25 4.22 1.54 -10.09
CA PHE A 25 3.56 1.05 -11.31
C PHE A 25 4.44 0.02 -12.00
N ALA A 26 3.80 -0.92 -12.70
CA ALA A 26 4.53 -1.80 -13.61
C ALA A 26 5.22 -0.97 -14.71
N LYS A 27 6.43 -1.35 -15.11
CA LYS A 27 7.27 -0.59 -16.06
C LYS A 27 6.58 -0.25 -17.40
N SER A 28 5.60 -1.06 -17.82
CA SER A 28 4.83 -0.87 -19.06
C SER A 28 3.55 -0.04 -18.88
N ASP A 29 3.19 0.29 -17.64
CA ASP A 29 2.01 1.08 -17.28
C ASP A 29 2.49 2.51 -17.02
N THR A 30 2.75 3.25 -18.10
CA THR A 30 3.23 4.64 -18.07
C THR A 30 2.10 5.66 -17.93
N GLU A 31 0.85 5.22 -17.82
CA GLU A 31 -0.28 6.11 -17.64
C GLU A 31 -0.25 6.70 -16.23
N ALA A 32 -0.41 8.02 -16.14
CA ALA A 32 -0.66 8.68 -14.87
C ALA A 32 -1.91 8.05 -14.22
N LEU A 33 -1.95 8.04 -12.89
CA LEU A 33 -3.16 7.66 -12.15
C LEU A 33 -4.35 8.43 -12.71
N SER A 34 -5.44 7.73 -13.02
CA SER A 34 -6.69 8.42 -13.29
C SER A 34 -7.19 9.15 -12.05
N ASP A 35 -8.07 10.13 -12.23
CA ASP A 35 -8.64 10.88 -11.10
C ASP A 35 -9.38 9.97 -10.11
N SER A 36 -10.07 8.93 -10.60
CA SER A 36 -10.78 7.96 -9.77
C SER A 36 -9.83 7.09 -8.96
N GLU A 37 -8.70 6.68 -9.54
CA GLU A 37 -7.68 5.92 -8.83
C GLU A 37 -6.96 6.78 -7.81
N THR A 38 -6.63 8.03 -8.17
CA THR A 38 -6.07 9.01 -7.23
C THR A 38 -7.00 9.25 -6.04
N ALA A 39 -8.31 9.34 -6.28
CA ALA A 39 -9.32 9.48 -5.23
C ALA A 39 -9.37 8.24 -4.33
N GLY A 40 -9.49 7.05 -4.91
CA GLY A 40 -9.50 5.79 -4.16
C GLY A 40 -8.24 5.61 -3.31
N PHE A 41 -7.07 5.94 -3.87
CA PHE A 41 -5.80 5.88 -3.15
C PHE A 41 -5.69 6.90 -2.03
N ARG A 42 -6.20 8.12 -2.22
CA ARG A 42 -6.27 9.12 -1.15
C ARG A 42 -7.17 8.66 0.00
N ASP A 43 -8.27 7.99 -0.30
CA ASP A 43 -9.17 7.50 0.74
C ASP A 43 -8.56 6.33 1.49
N THR A 44 -7.90 5.38 0.80
CA THR A 44 -7.11 4.33 1.45
C THR A 44 -6.00 4.91 2.32
N ALA A 45 -5.31 5.95 1.87
CA ALA A 45 -4.26 6.61 2.64
C ALA A 45 -4.77 7.20 3.96
N LYS A 46 -5.98 7.79 3.97
CA LYS A 46 -6.59 8.29 5.21
C LYS A 46 -6.91 7.16 6.17
N LEU A 47 -7.45 6.05 5.65
CA LEU A 47 -7.77 4.87 6.46
C LEU A 47 -6.49 4.32 7.11
N LEU A 48 -5.43 4.15 6.33
CA LEU A 48 -4.13 3.66 6.83
C LEU A 48 -3.51 4.58 7.88
N ALA A 49 -3.72 5.90 7.77
CA ALA A 49 -3.20 6.87 8.73
C ALA A 49 -3.97 6.90 10.07
N ASP A 50 -5.19 6.36 10.10
CA ASP A 50 -6.06 6.31 11.29
C ASP A 50 -5.94 4.97 12.05
N LEU A 51 -5.29 3.97 11.44
CA LEU A 51 -5.05 2.67 12.09
C LEU A 51 -4.12 2.85 13.29
N ASP A 52 -4.52 2.28 14.42
CA ASP A 52 -3.65 2.14 15.57
C ASP A 52 -2.96 0.76 15.60
N GLU A 53 -2.06 0.57 16.56
CA GLU A 53 -1.28 -0.67 16.69
C GLU A 53 -2.18 -1.91 16.88
N ARG A 54 -3.32 -1.77 17.55
CA ARG A 54 -4.26 -2.88 17.78
C ARG A 54 -4.99 -3.26 16.51
N ASP A 55 -5.29 -2.28 15.67
CA ASP A 55 -5.89 -2.55 14.36
C ASP A 55 -4.91 -3.31 13.45
N ILE A 56 -3.62 -2.94 13.48
CA ILE A 56 -2.57 -3.63 12.73
C ILE A 56 -2.42 -5.08 13.23
N GLU A 57 -2.28 -5.29 14.54
CA GLU A 57 -2.19 -6.63 15.14
C GLU A 57 -3.39 -7.49 14.76
N ARG A 58 -4.60 -6.93 14.79
CA ARG A 58 -5.82 -7.63 14.38
C ARG A 58 -5.78 -8.03 12.90
N LEU A 59 -5.35 -7.14 12.01
CA LEU A 59 -5.30 -7.40 10.57
C LEU A 59 -4.27 -8.48 10.22
N LEU A 60 -3.14 -8.53 10.94
CA LEU A 60 -2.17 -9.61 10.86
C LEU A 60 -2.76 -10.93 11.37
N ALA A 61 -3.46 -10.92 12.50
CA ALA A 61 -4.02 -12.13 13.13
C ALA A 61 -5.11 -12.83 12.30
N ILE A 62 -5.76 -12.12 11.36
CA ILE A 62 -6.80 -12.65 10.47
C ILE A 62 -6.29 -12.94 9.04
N ASP A 63 -4.97 -12.90 8.82
CA ASP A 63 -4.31 -13.12 7.53
C ASP A 63 -4.76 -12.18 6.39
N GLU A 64 -5.42 -11.06 6.72
CA GLU A 64 -5.73 -10.02 5.73
C GLU A 64 -4.49 -9.20 5.39
N TRP A 65 -3.57 -9.04 6.35
CA TRP A 65 -2.27 -8.42 6.16
C TRP A 65 -1.16 -9.44 6.37
N ILE A 66 -0.06 -9.28 5.63
CA ILE A 66 1.13 -10.12 5.74
C ILE A 66 2.28 -9.22 6.16
N GLU A 67 2.98 -9.60 7.22
CA GLU A 67 4.22 -8.95 7.62
C GLU A 67 5.35 -9.43 6.70
N VAL A 68 6.12 -8.47 6.18
CA VAL A 68 7.27 -8.74 5.31
C VAL A 68 8.53 -8.38 6.08
N GLU A 69 9.22 -9.39 6.58
CA GLU A 69 10.54 -9.22 7.18
C GLU A 69 11.58 -8.91 6.10
N PRO A 70 12.58 -8.06 6.37
CA PRO A 70 13.70 -7.86 5.45
C PRO A 70 14.48 -9.19 5.29
N ASP A 71 14.87 -9.53 4.06
CA ASP A 71 15.83 -10.62 3.85
C ASP A 71 17.10 -10.34 4.67
N GLU A 72 17.43 -11.24 5.61
CA GLU A 72 18.70 -11.21 6.33
C GLU A 72 19.84 -11.24 5.30
N LYS A 73 20.69 -10.19 5.31
CA LYS A 73 21.91 -10.13 4.49
C LYS A 73 23.09 -10.77 5.18
#